data_AF-A0A8X6KKU3-F1
#
_entry.id   AF-A0A8X6KKU3-F1
#
_cell.length_a   1.000
_cell.length_b   1.000
_cell.length_c   1.000
_cell.angle_alpha   90.00
_cell.angle_beta   90.00
_cell.angle_gamma   90.00
#
_symmetry.space_group_name_H-M   'P 1'
#
loop_
_entity.id
_entity.type
_entity.pdbx_description
1 polymer ?
#
loop_
_entity_poly.entity_id
_entity_poly.type
_entity_poly.pdbx_seq_one_letter_code
_entity_poly.pdbx_strand_id
1 'polypeptide(L)'
;MAFSKFLDPKNDISFKRIFGTEKNKDILIHFLNDILGFAGKSTIKDIEFLSTIQDPDIASKKQSIVDVLCRDENGLQVIVEMQVAKTKGFENVPILLKSIQDKPIKEIKRILDEQAVLAQKLDDATAKGREEGREEGREEGRQEGIQIGHEKGRAEGKEEGIKIGAEKGKIEGREEGEKQAKIAVAKNLLKAGVSIDLIAESTGLPQAEIAQLKKEISQ
;
A
#
# COMPACT_ATOMS: atom_id res chain seq x y z
N MET A 1 40.74 -49.87 10.16
CA MET A 1 39.71 -49.63 11.19
C MET A 1 38.40 -50.21 10.69
N ALA A 2 37.75 -51.05 11.50
CA ALA A 2 36.52 -51.75 11.12
C ALA A 2 35.39 -50.75 10.86
N PHE A 3 34.71 -50.87 9.71
CA PHE A 3 33.38 -50.29 9.55
C PHE A 3 32.46 -50.95 10.58
N SER A 4 32.07 -50.22 11.62
CA SER A 4 31.10 -50.72 12.59
C SER A 4 29.80 -51.00 11.83
N LYS A 5 29.40 -52.28 11.82
CA LYS A 5 28.20 -52.82 11.18
C LYS A 5 26.87 -52.32 11.79
N PHE A 6 26.93 -51.30 12.64
CA PHE A 6 25.87 -50.83 13.51
C PHE A 6 25.67 -49.32 13.33
N LEU A 7 24.40 -48.91 13.22
CA LEU A 7 23.98 -47.52 13.16
C LEU A 7 24.24 -46.85 14.52
N ASP A 8 24.94 -45.70 14.53
CA ASP A 8 25.09 -44.89 15.75
C ASP A 8 23.74 -44.20 16.05
N PRO A 9 23.07 -44.51 17.17
CA PRO A 9 21.78 -43.93 17.53
C PRO A 9 21.84 -42.42 17.82
N LYS A 10 23.03 -41.83 17.97
CA LYS A 10 23.21 -40.37 18.15
C LYS A 10 23.05 -39.59 16.85
N ASN A 11 23.04 -40.28 15.70
CA ASN A 11 22.77 -39.68 14.39
C ASN A 11 21.26 -39.56 14.15
N ASP A 12 20.80 -38.39 13.66
CA ASP A 12 19.41 -38.08 13.30
C ASP A 12 18.73 -39.18 12.44
N ILE A 13 19.43 -39.71 11.44
CA ILE A 13 18.86 -40.72 10.53
C ILE A 13 18.68 -42.06 11.25
N SER A 14 19.66 -42.45 12.06
CA SER A 14 19.60 -43.68 12.85
C SER A 14 18.49 -43.57 13.91
N PHE A 15 18.40 -42.40 14.57
CA PHE A 15 17.40 -42.13 15.58
C PHE A 15 15.98 -42.20 15.00
N LYS A 16 15.72 -41.55 13.86
CA LYS A 16 14.43 -41.65 13.14
C LYS A 16 14.09 -43.08 12.74
N ARG A 17 15.08 -43.89 12.33
CA ARG A 17 14.84 -45.30 11.99
C ARG A 17 14.53 -46.17 13.21
N ILE A 18 15.14 -45.88 14.36
CA ILE A 18 14.96 -46.65 15.59
C ILE A 18 13.68 -46.22 16.31
N PHE A 19 13.34 -44.93 16.35
CA PHE A 19 12.26 -44.40 17.18
C PHE A 19 11.15 -43.71 16.41
N GLY A 20 11.35 -43.34 15.14
CA GLY A 20 10.40 -42.59 14.32
C GLY A 20 9.49 -43.45 13.44
N THR A 21 9.26 -44.72 13.81
CA THR A 21 8.38 -45.62 13.04
C THR A 21 7.28 -46.19 13.93
N GLU A 22 6.09 -46.39 13.36
CA GLU A 22 4.93 -46.98 14.04
C GLU A 22 5.23 -48.33 14.71
N LYS A 23 6.13 -49.13 14.14
CA LYS A 23 6.51 -50.44 14.68
C LYS A 23 7.33 -50.36 15.97
N ASN A 24 7.96 -49.22 16.24
CA ASN A 24 8.87 -49.04 17.36
C ASN A 24 8.28 -48.12 18.44
N LYS A 25 6.95 -47.91 18.44
CA LYS A 25 6.27 -47.04 19.41
C LYS A 25 6.51 -47.46 20.86
N ASP A 26 6.43 -48.75 21.15
CA ASP A 26 6.65 -49.26 22.52
C ASP A 26 8.06 -48.95 23.03
N ILE A 27 9.06 -49.09 22.15
CA ILE A 27 10.47 -48.79 22.47
C ILE A 27 10.63 -47.30 22.78
N LEU A 28 9.99 -46.44 22.00
CA LEU A 28 10.00 -45.00 22.22
C LEU A 28 9.23 -44.62 23.50
N ILE A 29 8.10 -45.25 23.80
CA ILE A 29 7.35 -45.04 25.05
C ILE A 29 8.22 -45.37 26.27
N HIS A 30 8.87 -46.54 26.27
CA HIS A 30 9.77 -46.93 27.35
C HIS A 30 10.94 -45.96 27.49
N PHE A 31 11.59 -45.62 26.38
CA PHE A 31 12.70 -44.67 26.37
C PHE A 31 12.29 -43.29 26.91
N LEU A 32 11.14 -42.75 26.50
CA LEU A 32 10.64 -41.47 27.00
C LEU A 32 10.26 -41.53 28.47
N ASN A 33 9.63 -42.62 28.92
CA ASN A 33 9.32 -42.79 30.33
C ASN A 33 10.58 -42.82 31.20
N ASP A 34 11.62 -43.54 30.76
CA ASP A 34 12.89 -43.67 31.49
C ASP A 34 13.69 -42.36 31.51
N ILE A 35 13.81 -41.68 30.36
CA ILE A 35 14.64 -40.47 30.25
C ILE A 35 13.95 -39.23 30.84
N LEU A 36 12.62 -39.11 30.70
CA LEU A 36 11.86 -37.96 31.20
C LEU A 36 11.27 -38.19 32.60
N GLY A 37 11.51 -39.37 33.19
CA GLY A 37 11.10 -39.72 34.55
C GLY A 37 9.58 -39.83 34.72
N PHE A 38 8.85 -40.23 33.68
CA PHE A 38 7.41 -40.45 33.78
C PHE A 38 7.15 -41.78 34.51
N ALA A 39 6.52 -41.72 35.67
CA ALA A 39 6.20 -42.89 36.49
C ALA A 39 4.80 -42.77 37.13
N GLY A 40 4.24 -43.90 37.52
CA GLY A 40 2.91 -43.96 38.15
C GLY A 40 1.83 -43.42 37.21
N LYS A 41 1.06 -42.44 37.70
CA LYS A 41 -0.10 -41.91 36.98
C LYS A 41 0.19 -41.12 35.71
N SER A 42 1.44 -40.69 35.54
CA SER A 42 1.89 -39.91 34.39
C SER A 42 2.66 -40.76 33.36
N THR A 43 2.66 -42.09 33.52
CA THR A 43 3.33 -43.00 32.60
C THR A 43 2.70 -42.91 31.22
N ILE A 44 3.51 -42.65 30.19
CA ILE A 44 3.04 -42.63 28.80
C ILE A 44 2.56 -44.03 28.42
N LYS A 45 1.35 -44.11 27.88
CA LYS A 45 0.72 -45.36 27.40
C LYS A 45 0.60 -45.41 25.89
N ASP A 46 0.51 -44.26 25.25
CA ASP A 46 0.34 -44.17 23.81
C ASP A 46 1.10 -42.97 23.25
N ILE A 47 1.53 -43.09 22.00
CA ILE A 47 2.19 -42.02 21.27
C ILE A 47 1.69 -41.92 19.83
N GLU A 48 1.61 -40.71 19.32
CA GLU A 48 1.30 -40.40 17.94
C GLU A 48 2.41 -39.53 17.34
N PHE A 49 2.95 -39.95 16.20
CA PHE A 49 3.95 -39.16 15.48
C PHE A 49 3.23 -38.01 14.78
N LEU A 50 3.59 -36.79 15.14
CA LEU A 50 3.05 -35.60 14.50
C LEU A 50 3.74 -35.45 13.14
N SER A 51 2.96 -35.40 12.08
CA SER A 51 3.52 -35.22 10.74
C SER A 51 4.20 -33.86 10.64
N THR A 52 5.48 -33.85 10.28
CA THR A 52 6.19 -32.65 9.88
C THR A 52 5.52 -32.09 8.64
N ILE A 53 4.97 -30.88 8.79
CA ILE A 53 4.29 -30.06 7.79
C ILE A 53 4.95 -30.21 6.40
N GLN A 54 4.12 -30.43 5.37
CA GLN A 54 4.51 -30.67 3.97
C GLN A 54 5.07 -29.42 3.24
N ASP A 55 5.40 -28.34 3.96
CA ASP A 55 5.87 -27.08 3.39
C ASP A 55 7.42 -27.04 3.36
N PRO A 56 8.04 -27.13 2.18
CA PRO A 56 9.49 -27.21 2.03
C PRO A 56 10.24 -25.95 2.51
N ASP A 57 9.60 -24.78 2.53
CA ASP A 57 10.24 -23.52 2.96
C ASP A 57 10.38 -23.41 4.49
N ILE A 58 9.50 -24.11 5.22
CA ILE A 58 9.54 -24.19 6.70
C ILE A 58 10.42 -25.36 7.16
N ALA A 59 10.50 -26.43 6.36
CA ALA A 59 11.27 -27.64 6.68
C ALA A 59 12.77 -27.38 6.90
N SER A 60 13.34 -26.38 6.20
CA SER A 60 14.76 -26.03 6.34
C SER A 60 15.09 -25.29 7.65
N LYS A 61 14.09 -24.80 8.41
CA LYS A 61 14.27 -24.06 9.67
C LYS A 61 14.03 -24.90 10.92
N LYS A 62 13.34 -26.04 10.83
CA LYS A 62 13.11 -26.93 11.98
C LYS A 62 14.31 -27.87 12.16
N GLN A 63 14.91 -27.82 13.36
CA GLN A 63 16.01 -28.70 13.78
C GLN A 63 15.53 -29.90 14.62
N SER A 64 14.21 -30.14 14.68
CA SER A 64 13.62 -31.26 15.43
C SER A 64 13.73 -32.57 14.65
N ILE A 65 14.19 -33.62 15.33
CA ILE A 65 14.35 -34.99 14.84
C ILE A 65 12.97 -35.67 14.79
N VAL A 66 12.19 -35.56 15.87
CA VAL A 66 10.85 -36.20 15.98
C VAL A 66 9.96 -35.36 16.91
N ASP A 67 8.74 -35.08 16.45
CA ASP A 67 7.68 -34.47 17.24
C ASP A 67 6.63 -35.55 17.59
N VAL A 68 6.40 -35.81 18.88
CA VAL A 68 5.57 -36.93 19.35
C VAL A 68 4.53 -36.44 20.34
N LEU A 69 3.26 -36.71 20.05
CA LEU A 69 2.17 -36.51 21.00
C LEU A 69 2.07 -37.74 21.92
N CYS A 70 2.41 -37.57 23.18
CA CYS A 70 2.34 -38.61 24.21
C CYS A 70 1.03 -38.51 24.99
N ARG A 71 0.44 -39.65 25.34
CA ARG A 71 -0.78 -39.71 26.17
C ARG A 71 -0.58 -40.63 27.38
N ASP A 72 -0.98 -40.16 28.55
CA ASP A 72 -1.00 -40.98 29.78
C ASP A 72 -2.35 -41.70 29.99
N GLU A 73 -2.46 -42.46 31.09
CA GLU A 73 -3.67 -43.20 31.45
C GLU A 73 -4.87 -42.31 31.84
N ASN A 74 -4.62 -41.05 32.22
CA ASN A 74 -5.65 -40.09 32.59
C ASN A 74 -6.09 -39.23 31.40
N GLY A 75 -5.53 -39.48 30.21
CA GLY A 75 -5.79 -38.71 29.00
C GLY A 75 -5.06 -37.37 28.95
N LEU A 76 -4.07 -37.13 29.82
CA LEU A 76 -3.16 -36.00 29.69
C LEU A 76 -2.34 -36.20 28.41
N GLN A 77 -2.23 -35.14 27.63
CA GLN A 77 -1.48 -35.13 26.39
C GLN A 77 -0.29 -34.19 26.52
N VAL A 78 0.90 -34.68 26.14
CA VAL A 78 2.15 -33.91 26.20
C VAL A 78 2.86 -34.05 24.87
N ILE A 79 3.26 -32.94 24.26
CA ILE A 79 4.08 -32.97 23.04
C ILE A 79 5.55 -33.01 23.44
N VAL A 80 6.25 -34.05 22.99
CA VAL A 80 7.70 -34.20 23.18
C VAL A 80 8.39 -33.93 21.85
N GLU A 81 9.23 -32.90 21.83
CA GLU A 81 10.11 -32.58 20.70
C GLU A 81 11.53 -33.03 21.01
N MET A 82 12.13 -33.73 20.05
CA MET A 82 13.47 -34.27 20.20
C MET A 82 14.42 -33.50 19.29
N GLN A 83 15.41 -32.82 19.84
CA GLN A 83 16.26 -31.91 19.09
C GLN A 83 17.74 -32.29 19.20
N VAL A 84 18.56 -31.92 18.21
CA VAL A 84 20.04 -32.01 18.33
C VAL A 84 20.55 -30.63 18.75
N ALA A 85 21.20 -30.52 19.91
CA ALA A 85 21.85 -29.26 20.25
C ALA A 85 23.17 -29.11 19.47
N LYS A 86 23.35 -27.95 18.84
CA LYS A 86 24.62 -27.57 18.20
C LYS A 86 25.48 -26.79 19.19
N THR A 87 26.23 -27.51 20.04
CA THR A 87 27.23 -26.90 20.93
C THR A 87 28.64 -27.09 20.38
N LYS A 88 29.43 -26.02 20.27
CA LYS A 88 30.84 -26.10 19.85
C LYS A 88 31.61 -26.99 20.84
N GLY A 89 32.12 -28.14 20.38
CA GLY A 89 32.89 -29.09 21.19
C GLY A 89 32.15 -30.38 21.60
N PHE A 90 30.83 -30.47 21.36
CA PHE A 90 30.05 -31.70 21.50
C PHE A 90 29.21 -31.87 20.24
N GLU A 91 29.77 -32.55 19.24
CA GLU A 91 29.07 -32.79 17.99
C GLU A 91 27.99 -33.88 18.20
N ASN A 92 26.73 -33.50 17.95
CA ASN A 92 25.57 -34.40 17.78
C ASN A 92 25.13 -35.21 19.00
N VAL A 93 24.87 -34.56 20.14
CA VAL A 93 24.12 -35.19 21.23
C VAL A 93 22.63 -34.84 21.08
N PRO A 94 21.73 -35.82 20.88
CA PRO A 94 20.30 -35.56 20.94
C PRO A 94 19.94 -35.13 22.37
N ILE A 95 19.36 -33.94 22.50
CA ILE A 95 18.89 -33.36 23.76
C ILE A 95 17.37 -33.26 23.70
N LEU A 96 16.71 -33.85 24.69
CA LEU A 96 15.26 -33.76 24.87
C LEU A 96 14.92 -32.41 25.50
N LEU A 97 14.19 -31.56 24.77
CA LEU A 97 13.57 -30.37 25.33
C LEU A 97 12.08 -30.66 25.54
N LYS A 98 11.70 -30.85 26.81
CA LYS A 98 10.30 -31.13 27.18
C LYS A 98 9.49 -29.85 27.00
N SER A 99 8.67 -29.77 25.96
CA SER A 99 7.63 -28.74 25.85
C SER A 99 6.39 -29.23 26.60
N ILE A 100 6.31 -28.91 27.90
CA ILE A 100 5.17 -29.28 28.73
C ILE A 100 3.97 -28.39 28.34
N GLN A 101 3.07 -28.88 27.49
CA GLN A 101 1.75 -28.28 27.33
C GLN A 101 0.79 -28.90 28.37
N ASP A 102 0.95 -28.51 29.65
CA ASP A 102 0.04 -28.89 30.74
C ASP A 102 -1.27 -28.09 30.64
N LYS A 103 -2.13 -28.36 29.65
CA LYS A 103 -3.51 -27.86 29.66
C LYS A 103 -4.50 -28.95 29.26
N PRO A 104 -5.54 -29.22 30.08
CA PRO A 104 -6.59 -30.16 29.69
C PRO A 104 -7.22 -29.70 28.36
N ILE A 105 -7.53 -30.64 27.46
CA ILE A 105 -8.01 -30.39 26.08
C ILE A 105 -9.14 -29.35 26.01
N LYS A 106 -10.00 -29.28 27.03
CA LYS A 106 -11.09 -28.28 27.16
C LYS A 106 -10.58 -26.83 27.27
N GLU A 107 -9.45 -26.63 27.91
CA GLU A 107 -8.84 -25.31 28.11
C GLU A 107 -8.04 -24.87 26.88
N ILE A 108 -7.44 -25.82 26.15
CA ILE A 108 -6.83 -25.58 24.83
C ILE A 108 -7.90 -25.10 23.82
N LYS A 109 -9.06 -25.77 23.78
CA LYS A 109 -10.18 -25.35 22.92
C LYS A 109 -10.64 -23.93 23.24
N ARG A 110 -10.76 -23.58 24.53
CA ARG A 110 -11.13 -22.23 24.97
C ARG A 110 -10.13 -21.17 24.51
N ILE A 111 -8.83 -21.46 24.60
CA ILE A 111 -7.76 -20.55 24.15
C ILE A 111 -7.80 -20.38 22.63
N LEU A 112 -8.05 -21.45 21.87
CA LEU A 112 -8.19 -21.38 20.42
C LEU A 112 -9.42 -20.56 20.00
N ASP A 113 -10.55 -20.73 20.70
CA ASP A 113 -11.76 -19.93 20.47
C ASP A 113 -11.51 -18.43 20.80
N GLU A 114 -10.83 -18.14 21.92
CA GLU A 114 -10.45 -16.77 22.30
C GLU A 114 -9.47 -16.13 21.28
N GLN A 115 -8.50 -16.88 20.76
CA GLN A 115 -7.59 -16.40 19.72
C GLN A 115 -8.28 -16.19 18.38
N ALA A 116 -9.24 -17.05 18.00
CA ALA A 116 -10.02 -16.87 16.78
C ALA A 116 -10.87 -15.59 16.83
N VAL A 117 -11.50 -15.30 17.97
CA VAL A 117 -12.25 -14.05 18.18
C VAL A 117 -11.32 -12.84 18.11
N LEU A 118 -10.09 -12.93 18.64
CA LEU A 118 -9.13 -11.83 18.58
C LEU A 118 -8.60 -11.59 17.16
N ALA A 119 -8.32 -12.66 16.41
CA ALA A 119 -7.91 -12.59 15.01
C ALA A 119 -8.99 -11.94 14.14
N GLN A 120 -10.26 -12.33 14.33
CA GLN A 120 -11.37 -11.73 13.62
C GLN A 120 -11.51 -10.22 13.90
N LYS A 121 -11.35 -9.80 15.16
CA LYS A 121 -11.35 -8.36 15.52
C LYS A 121 -10.20 -7.58 14.87
N LEU A 122 -9.04 -8.21 14.71
CA LEU A 122 -7.89 -7.59 14.02
C LEU A 122 -8.16 -7.46 12.52
N ASP A 123 -8.77 -8.46 11.89
CA ASP A 123 -9.16 -8.41 10.48
C ASP A 123 -10.21 -7.32 10.24
N ASP A 124 -11.24 -7.24 11.09
CA ASP A 124 -12.28 -6.21 11.03
C ASP A 124 -11.70 -4.80 11.21
N ALA A 125 -10.79 -4.61 12.18
CA ALA A 125 -10.12 -3.33 12.39
C ALA A 125 -9.24 -2.93 11.19
N THR A 126 -8.55 -3.91 10.59
CA THR A 126 -7.71 -3.68 9.40
C THR A 126 -8.55 -3.34 8.18
N ALA A 127 -9.70 -4.02 8.00
CA ALA A 127 -10.65 -3.74 6.93
C ALA A 127 -11.23 -2.34 7.06
N LYS A 128 -11.66 -1.96 8.27
CA LYS A 128 -12.16 -0.61 8.56
C LYS A 128 -11.12 0.47 8.29
N GLY A 129 -9.89 0.30 8.79
CA GLY A 129 -8.83 1.29 8.56
C GLY A 129 -8.47 1.45 7.08
N ARG A 130 -8.54 0.37 6.28
CA ARG A 130 -8.35 0.45 4.83
C ARG A 130 -9.50 1.17 4.13
N GLU A 131 -10.73 0.93 4.57
CA GLU A 131 -11.92 1.58 4.00
C GLU A 131 -11.92 3.08 4.32
N GLU A 132 -11.71 3.44 5.59
CA GLU A 132 -11.61 4.83 6.06
C GLU A 132 -10.49 5.58 5.32
N GLY A 133 -9.28 5.01 5.24
CA GLY A 133 -8.17 5.65 4.52
C GLY A 133 -8.41 5.79 3.01
N ARG A 134 -9.19 4.89 2.40
CA ARG A 134 -9.57 4.99 0.98
C ARG A 134 -10.61 6.09 0.77
N GLU A 135 -11.56 6.22 1.69
CA GLU A 135 -12.60 7.23 1.63
C GLU A 135 -12.03 8.63 1.87
N GLU A 136 -11.17 8.78 2.88
CA GLU A 136 -10.44 10.02 3.18
C GLU A 136 -9.59 10.46 2.00
N GLY A 137 -8.73 9.59 1.46
CA GLY A 137 -7.90 9.93 0.31
C GLY A 137 -8.70 10.27 -0.97
N ARG A 138 -9.90 9.70 -1.14
CA ARG A 138 -10.79 10.06 -2.25
C ARG A 138 -11.40 11.45 -2.04
N GLU A 139 -11.84 11.75 -0.83
CA GLU A 139 -12.46 13.04 -0.51
C GLU A 139 -11.43 14.18 -0.58
N GLU A 140 -10.24 13.98 -0.02
CA GLU A 140 -9.12 14.93 -0.13
C GLU A 140 -8.76 15.19 -1.60
N GLY A 141 -8.52 14.14 -2.39
CA GLY A 141 -8.18 14.30 -3.81
C GLY A 141 -9.29 14.97 -4.63
N ARG A 142 -10.56 14.79 -4.25
CA ARG A 142 -11.69 15.47 -4.88
C ARG A 142 -11.70 16.96 -4.54
N GLN A 143 -11.51 17.31 -3.27
CA GLN A 143 -11.50 18.71 -2.84
C GLN A 143 -10.32 19.47 -3.44
N GLU A 144 -9.12 18.89 -3.41
CA GLU A 144 -7.92 19.47 -4.03
C GLU A 144 -8.13 19.67 -5.54
N GLY A 145 -8.66 18.65 -6.24
CA GLY A 145 -8.93 18.74 -7.67
C GLY A 145 -9.91 19.86 -8.04
N ILE A 146 -10.97 20.04 -7.26
CA ILE A 146 -11.95 21.13 -7.45
C ILE A 146 -11.28 22.49 -7.23
N GLN A 147 -10.50 22.63 -6.16
CA GLN A 147 -9.89 23.89 -5.79
C GLN A 147 -8.84 24.33 -6.82
N ILE A 148 -7.94 23.43 -7.21
CA ILE A 148 -6.93 23.67 -8.24
C ILE A 148 -7.61 24.01 -9.58
N GLY A 149 -8.64 23.25 -9.97
CA GLY A 149 -9.36 23.50 -11.22
C GLY A 149 -10.03 24.87 -11.26
N HIS A 150 -10.68 25.27 -10.16
CA HIS A 150 -11.33 26.57 -10.05
C HIS A 150 -10.33 27.74 -10.04
N GLU A 151 -9.24 27.63 -9.26
CA GLU A 151 -8.21 28.67 -9.22
C GLU A 151 -7.53 28.86 -10.58
N LYS A 152 -7.14 27.74 -11.22
CA LYS A 152 -6.49 27.78 -12.53
C LYS A 152 -7.42 28.35 -13.61
N GLY A 153 -8.65 27.85 -13.71
CA GLY A 153 -9.61 28.35 -14.70
C GLY A 153 -9.95 29.84 -14.50
N ARG A 154 -10.03 30.30 -13.24
CA ARG A 154 -10.25 31.72 -12.93
C ARG A 154 -9.03 32.58 -13.30
N ALA A 155 -7.82 32.12 -13.01
CA ALA A 155 -6.60 32.84 -13.33
C ALA A 155 -6.41 32.97 -14.85
N GLU A 156 -6.55 31.86 -15.58
CA GLU A 156 -6.44 31.81 -17.04
C GLU A 156 -7.51 32.71 -17.70
N GLY A 157 -8.78 32.55 -17.32
CA GLY A 157 -9.86 33.36 -17.88
C GLY A 157 -9.72 34.86 -17.59
N LYS A 158 -9.20 35.23 -16.42
CA LYS A 158 -8.92 36.64 -16.09
C LYS A 158 -7.77 37.19 -16.92
N GLU A 159 -6.68 36.44 -17.07
CA GLU A 159 -5.52 36.87 -17.84
C GLU A 159 -5.87 37.04 -19.33
N GLU A 160 -6.57 36.07 -19.91
CA GLU A 160 -7.06 36.15 -21.29
C GLU A 160 -8.02 37.32 -21.48
N GLY A 161 -8.99 37.49 -20.58
CA GLY A 161 -9.93 38.61 -20.65
C GLY A 161 -9.25 39.98 -20.60
N ILE A 162 -8.23 40.15 -19.75
CA ILE A 162 -7.46 41.40 -19.66
C ILE A 162 -6.66 41.63 -20.95
N LYS A 163 -5.98 40.61 -21.48
CA LYS A 163 -5.19 40.74 -22.72
C LYS A 163 -6.07 41.14 -23.89
N ILE A 164 -7.17 40.40 -24.10
CA ILE A 164 -8.11 40.67 -25.20
C ILE A 164 -8.74 42.06 -25.06
N GLY A 165 -9.17 42.43 -23.84
CA GLY A 165 -9.76 43.75 -23.59
C GLY A 165 -8.77 44.89 -23.84
N ALA A 166 -7.52 44.75 -23.39
CA ALA A 166 -6.49 45.76 -23.59
C ALA A 166 -6.10 45.91 -25.06
N GLU A 167 -5.95 44.81 -25.78
CA GLU A 167 -5.60 44.83 -27.21
C GLU A 167 -6.72 45.45 -28.04
N LYS A 168 -7.96 45.01 -27.82
CA LYS A 168 -9.13 45.54 -28.50
C LYS A 168 -9.31 47.04 -28.23
N GLY A 169 -9.23 47.47 -26.97
CA GLY A 169 -9.35 48.88 -26.61
C GLY A 169 -8.24 49.76 -27.20
N LYS A 170 -7.02 49.23 -27.35
CA LYS A 170 -5.91 49.95 -27.99
C LYS A 170 -6.13 50.14 -29.49
N ILE A 171 -6.67 49.13 -30.18
CA ILE A 171 -6.98 49.20 -31.61
C ILE A 171 -8.12 50.18 -31.84
N GLU A 172 -9.25 49.99 -31.15
CA GLU A 172 -10.43 50.84 -31.28
C GLU A 172 -10.11 52.32 -30.96
N GLY A 173 -9.38 52.57 -29.86
CA GLY A 173 -8.97 53.92 -29.49
C GLY A 173 -8.01 54.57 -30.50
N ARG A 174 -7.14 53.78 -31.15
CA ARG A 174 -6.23 54.29 -32.20
C ARG A 174 -7.00 54.64 -33.47
N GLU A 175 -7.90 53.76 -33.92
CA GLU A 175 -8.71 54.00 -35.11
C GLU A 175 -9.64 55.20 -34.92
N GLU A 176 -10.30 55.30 -33.76
CA GLU A 176 -11.15 56.43 -33.43
C GLU A 176 -10.34 57.73 -33.35
N GLY A 177 -9.18 57.72 -32.69
CA GLY A 177 -8.28 58.86 -32.62
C GLY A 177 -7.78 59.33 -33.99
N GLU A 178 -7.42 58.39 -34.88
CA GLU A 178 -7.00 58.71 -36.25
C GLU A 178 -8.15 59.33 -37.05
N LYS A 179 -9.36 58.79 -36.93
CA LYS A 179 -10.55 59.35 -37.59
C LYS A 179 -10.85 60.75 -37.07
N GLN A 180 -10.83 60.96 -35.76
CA GLN A 180 -11.04 62.28 -35.15
C GLN A 180 -9.98 63.29 -35.60
N ALA A 181 -8.71 62.88 -35.70
CA ALA A 181 -7.63 63.71 -36.21
C ALA A 181 -7.84 64.12 -37.67
N LYS A 182 -8.21 63.18 -38.55
CA LYS A 182 -8.55 63.47 -39.97
C LYS A 182 -9.70 64.46 -40.08
N ILE A 183 -10.76 64.26 -39.30
CA ILE A 183 -11.91 65.17 -39.25
C ILE A 183 -11.48 66.57 -38.76
N ALA A 184 -10.68 66.65 -37.70
CA ALA A 184 -10.21 67.93 -37.16
C ALA A 184 -9.37 68.72 -38.19
N VAL A 185 -8.47 68.05 -38.90
CA VAL A 185 -7.68 68.64 -39.99
C VAL A 185 -8.60 69.13 -41.12
N ALA A 186 -9.55 68.30 -41.58
CA ALA A 186 -10.50 68.68 -42.62
C ALA A 186 -11.34 69.91 -42.23
N LYS A 187 -11.83 69.98 -40.98
CA LYS A 187 -12.57 71.13 -40.46
C LYS A 187 -11.71 72.41 -40.49
N ASN A 188 -10.44 72.33 -40.12
CA ASN A 188 -9.54 73.49 -40.15
C ASN A 188 -9.25 73.96 -41.58
N LEU A 189 -9.03 73.04 -42.52
CA LEU A 189 -8.80 73.38 -43.94
C LEU A 189 -10.05 73.99 -44.60
N LEU A 190 -11.24 73.49 -44.26
CA LEU A 190 -12.51 74.08 -44.72
C LEU A 190 -12.67 75.53 -44.25
N LYS A 191 -12.34 75.81 -42.98
CA LYS A 191 -12.36 77.18 -42.43
C LYS A 191 -11.34 78.11 -43.09
N ALA A 192 -10.22 77.56 -43.55
CA ALA A 192 -9.20 78.29 -44.30
C ALA A 192 -9.55 78.52 -45.79
N GLY A 193 -10.70 78.03 -46.26
CA GLY A 193 -11.18 78.24 -47.63
C GLY A 193 -10.57 77.29 -48.66
N VAL A 194 -9.96 76.19 -48.23
CA VAL A 194 -9.39 75.17 -49.14
C VAL A 194 -10.52 74.41 -49.85
N SER A 195 -10.30 74.00 -51.11
CA SER A 195 -11.28 73.26 -51.90
C SER A 195 -11.52 71.84 -51.37
N ILE A 196 -12.74 71.33 -51.57
CA ILE A 196 -13.14 69.99 -51.11
C ILE A 196 -12.27 68.89 -51.74
N ASP A 197 -11.92 69.04 -53.03
CA ASP A 197 -11.08 68.08 -53.75
C ASP A 197 -9.69 67.95 -53.12
N LEU A 198 -9.03 69.08 -52.81
CA LEU A 198 -7.69 69.08 -52.22
C LEU A 198 -7.69 68.59 -50.76
N ILE A 199 -8.78 68.86 -50.02
CA ILE A 199 -8.97 68.32 -48.66
C ILE A 199 -9.16 66.80 -48.71
N ALA A 200 -9.94 66.28 -49.66
CA ALA A 200 -10.15 64.85 -49.85
C ALA A 200 -8.83 64.13 -50.17
N GLU A 201 -8.02 64.70 -51.06
CA GLU A 201 -6.70 64.17 -51.41
C GLU A 201 -5.72 64.21 -50.23
N SER A 202 -5.73 65.28 -49.44
CA SER A 202 -4.79 65.45 -48.32
C SER A 202 -5.16 64.68 -47.05
N THR A 203 -6.46 64.48 -46.78
CA THR A 203 -6.95 63.84 -45.55
C THR A 203 -7.38 62.39 -45.75
N GLY A 204 -7.54 61.97 -47.01
CA GLY A 204 -8.05 60.65 -47.38
C GLY A 204 -9.52 60.44 -47.03
N LEU A 205 -10.26 61.49 -46.67
CA LEU A 205 -11.69 61.42 -46.38
C LEU A 205 -12.52 61.50 -47.68
N PRO A 206 -13.65 60.78 -47.76
CA PRO A 206 -14.56 60.90 -48.89
C PRO A 206 -15.08 62.34 -49.05
N GLN A 207 -15.18 62.81 -50.28
CA GLN A 207 -15.72 64.15 -50.58
C GLN A 207 -17.12 64.37 -50.01
N ALA A 208 -17.96 63.32 -49.97
CA ALA A 208 -19.28 63.36 -49.35
C ALA A 208 -19.22 63.65 -47.84
N GLU A 209 -18.27 63.05 -47.12
CA GLU A 209 -18.04 63.27 -45.69
C GLU A 209 -17.55 64.70 -45.45
N ILE A 210 -16.61 65.20 -46.27
CA ILE A 210 -16.12 66.58 -46.20
C ILE A 210 -17.23 67.60 -46.52
N ALA A 211 -18.09 67.32 -47.51
CA ALA A 211 -19.23 68.17 -47.84
C ALA A 211 -20.24 68.24 -46.70
N GLN A 212 -20.41 67.15 -45.95
CA GLN A 212 -21.25 67.11 -44.76
C GLN A 212 -20.64 67.93 -43.62
N LEU A 213 -19.33 67.76 -43.36
CA LEU A 213 -18.60 68.59 -42.39
C LEU A 213 -18.69 70.09 -42.74
N LYS A 214 -18.64 70.46 -44.03
CA LYS A 214 -18.81 71.85 -44.47
C LYS A 214 -20.18 72.41 -44.12
N LYS A 215 -21.24 71.62 -44.27
CA LYS A 215 -22.60 72.01 -43.85
C LYS A 215 -22.70 72.21 -42.34
N GLU A 216 -22.09 71.32 -41.55
CA GLU A 216 -22.07 71.42 -40.08
C GLU A 216 -21.33 72.67 -39.56
N ILE A 217 -20.26 73.12 -40.24
CA ILE A 217 -19.50 74.31 -39.84
C ILE A 217 -20.18 75.62 -40.31
N SER A 218 -21.07 75.54 -41.30
CA SER A 218 -21.76 76.70 -41.88
C SER A 218 -23.14 76.96 -41.27
N GLN A 219 -23.57 76.13 -40.31
CA GLN A 219 -24.73 76.34 -39.43
C GLN A 219 -24.30 77.05 -38.16
#